data_AF-A0A2S6V9Y0-F1
#
_entry.id   AF-A0A2S6V9Y0-F1
#
_cell.length_a   1.000
_cell.length_b   1.000
_cell.length_c   1.000
_cell.angle_alpha   90.00
_cell.angle_beta   90.00
_cell.angle_gamma   90.00
#
_symmetry.space_group_name_H-M   'P 1'
#
loop_
_entity.id
_entity.type
_entity.pdbx_description
1 polymer ?
#
loop_
_entity_poly.entity_id
_entity_poly.type
_entity_poly.pdbx_seq_one_letter_code
_entity_poly.pdbx_strand_id
1 'polypeptide(L)' 'MYRNRGAIYNVNFVKGDRQFNFFSTIATLGTPYDITLQELRVECLFPADNVTAENMRKLQAGYLLIRQPISATHRF' A
#
# COMPACT_ATOMS: atom_id res chain seq x y z
N MET A 1 -9.71 2.25 26.35
CA MET A 1 -9.33 3.43 25.53
C MET A 1 -8.09 3.09 24.72
N TYR A 2 -8.24 2.53 23.52
CA TYR A 2 -7.10 2.26 22.63
C TYR A 2 -6.64 3.57 22.00
N ARG A 3 -5.52 4.11 22.49
CA ARG A 3 -4.92 5.33 21.96
C ARG A 3 -4.10 4.97 20.72
N ASN A 4 -4.75 4.94 19.55
CA ASN A 4 -4.06 4.80 18.27
C ASN A 4 -3.32 6.10 17.97
N ARG A 5 -2.05 6.19 18.37
CA ARG A 5 -1.18 7.30 17.95
C ARG A 5 -0.83 7.04 16.49
N GLY A 6 -1.46 7.78 15.57
CA GLY A 6 -1.10 7.77 14.15
C GLY A 6 0.36 8.18 14.00
N ALA A 7 1.24 7.20 13.94
CA ALA A 7 2.65 7.43 13.66
C ALA A 7 2.82 7.54 12.15
N ILE A 8 3.42 8.64 11.70
CA ILE A 8 3.81 8.85 10.32
C ILE A 8 5.28 8.43 10.23
N TYR A 9 5.57 7.46 9.36
CA TYR A 9 6.93 6.99 9.12
C TYR A 9 7.40 7.39 7.73
N ASN A 10 8.67 7.73 7.60
CA ASN A 10 9.30 7.86 6.28
C ASN A 10 9.85 6.49 5.87
N VAL A 11 9.58 6.08 4.64
CA VAL A 11 10.05 4.81 4.08
C VAL A 11 10.72 5.08 2.73
N ASN A 12 11.95 4.62 2.57
CA ASN A 12 12.73 4.79 1.36
C ASN A 12 13.00 3.43 0.71
N PHE A 13 12.70 3.29 -0.58
CA PHE A 13 12.94 2.08 -1.37
C PHE A 13 13.81 2.38 -2.58
N VAL A 14 14.54 1.35 -3.02
CA VAL A 14 15.32 1.38 -4.27
C VAL A 14 14.90 0.20 -5.14
N LYS A 15 14.61 0.46 -6.42
CA LYS A 15 14.31 -0.58 -7.42
C LYS A 15 15.09 -0.31 -8.70
N GLY A 16 16.14 -1.11 -8.93
CA GLY A 16 17.12 -0.83 -9.99
C GLY A 16 17.84 0.48 -9.69
N ASP A 17 17.78 1.43 -10.62
CA ASP A 17 18.34 2.78 -10.53
C ASP A 17 17.37 3.82 -9.95
N ARG A 18 16.13 3.44 -9.63
CA ARG A 18 15.09 4.35 -9.15
C ARG A 18 14.96 4.33 -7.63
N GLN A 19 14.95 5.52 -7.04
CA GLN A 19 14.62 5.75 -5.63
C GLN A 19 13.15 6.15 -5.47
N PHE A 20 12.56 5.74 -4.35
CA PHE A 20 11.18 6.03 -3.98
C PHE A 20 11.11 6.41 -2.51
N ASN A 21 10.60 7.61 -2.21
CA ASN A 21 10.46 8.12 -0.86
C ASN A 21 8.97 8.26 -0.53
N PHE A 22 8.56 7.71 0.60
CA PHE A 22 7.16 7.71 1.04
C PHE A 22 7.05 8.23 2.46
N PHE A 23 5.91 8.86 2.76
CA PHE A 23 5.39 8.87 4.11
C PHE A 23 4.29 7.82 4.21
N SER A 24 4.25 7.06 5.30
CA SER A 24 3.23 6.05 5.53
C SER A 24 2.23 6.47 6.60
N THR A 25 0.99 6.01 6.45
CA THR A 25 -0.06 6.13 7.47
C THR A 25 -0.56 4.74 7.82
N ILE A 26 -0.73 4.47 9.11
CA ILE A 26 -1.33 3.22 9.60
C ILE A 26 -2.74 3.52 10.11
N ALA A 27 -3.74 2.93 9.46
CA ALA A 27 -5.14 2.96 9.90
C ALA A 27 -5.51 1.61 10.52
N THR A 28 -6.17 1.64 11.68
CA THR A 28 -6.70 0.44 12.33
C THR A 28 -8.22 0.39 12.11
N LEU A 29 -8.71 -0.73 11.57
CA LEU A 29 -10.14 -0.98 11.39
C LEU A 29 -10.69 -1.68 12.63
N GLY A 30 -11.67 -1.07 13.32
CA GLY A 30 -12.23 -1.61 14.55
C GLY A 30 -13.74 -1.78 14.49
N THR A 31 -14.22 -3.02 14.49
CA THR A 31 -15.36 -3.48 15.32
C THR A 31 -15.34 -5.02 15.34
N PRO A 32 -14.66 -5.62 16.31
CA PRO A 32 -14.52 -7.06 16.33
C PRO A 32 -15.67 -7.71 17.13
N TYR A 33 -16.47 -8.57 16.50
CA TYR A 33 -17.66 -9.13 17.14
C TYR A 33 -17.51 -10.55 17.69
N ASP A 34 -16.57 -11.38 17.20
CA ASP A 34 -16.29 -12.64 17.88
C ASP A 34 -14.91 -13.25 17.53
N ILE A 35 -14.22 -13.67 18.60
CA ILE A 35 -13.11 -14.64 18.74
C ILE A 35 -12.03 -14.75 17.64
N THR A 36 -10.94 -13.95 17.80
CA THR A 36 -9.48 -14.20 17.52
C THR A 36 -8.68 -12.89 17.28
N LEU A 37 -9.14 -11.79 17.88
CA LEU A 37 -9.09 -10.44 17.31
C LEU A 37 -7.69 -9.82 17.18
N GLN A 38 -6.99 -10.14 16.08
CA GLN A 38 -5.97 -9.26 15.54
C GLN A 38 -6.66 -8.04 14.94
N GLU A 39 -6.26 -6.85 15.38
CA GLU A 39 -6.68 -5.61 14.74
C GLU A 39 -6.19 -5.59 13.29
N LEU A 40 -7.12 -5.52 12.33
CA LEU A 40 -6.74 -5.30 10.94
C LEU A 40 -6.15 -3.89 10.81
N ARG A 41 -4.87 -3.83 10.42
CA ARG A 41 -4.15 -2.59 10.16
C ARG A 41 -3.87 -2.48 8.67
N VAL A 42 -4.25 -1.34 8.10
CA VAL A 42 -3.96 -0.97 6.72
C VAL A 42 -2.85 0.07 6.75
N GLU A 43 -1.74 -0.23 6.08
CA GLU A 43 -0.68 0.74 5.83
C GLU A 43 -0.81 1.30 4.41
N CYS A 44 -0.84 2.62 4.30
CA CYS A 44 -0.88 3.34 3.03
C CYS A 44 0.43 4.10 2.86
N LEU A 45 1.09 3.95 1.71
CA LEU A 45 2.30 4.70 1.36
C LEU A 45 1.96 5.79 0.34
N PHE A 46 2.28 7.03 0.67
CA PHE A 46 2.05 8.19 -0.18
C PHE A 46 3.38 8.77 -0.65
N PRO A 47 3.53 9.11 -1.95
CA PRO A 47 4.78 9.65 -2.46
C PRO A 47 5.11 10.95 -1.73
N ALA A 48 6.32 11.01 -1.15
CA ALA A 48 6.80 12.19 -0.43
C ALA A 48 7.34 13.27 -1.37
N ASP A 49 7.59 12.94 -2.65
CA ASP A 49 8.08 13.87 -3.66
C ASP A 49 7.56 13.55 -5.08
N ASN A 50 7.74 14.52 -5.98
CA ASN A 50 7.29 14.42 -7.38
C ASN A 50 8.01 13.33 -8.17
N VAL A 51 9.28 13.05 -7.85
CA VAL A 51 10.08 12.03 -8.53
C VAL A 51 9.51 10.64 -8.25
N THR A 52 9.16 10.37 -7.00
CA THR A 52 8.50 9.15 -6.54
C THR A 52 7.13 9.00 -7.20
N ALA A 53 6.32 10.06 -7.22
CA ALA A 53 5.00 10.02 -7.86
C ALA A 53 5.07 9.69 -9.37
N GLU A 54 6.04 10.27 -10.07
CA GLU A 54 6.25 9.99 -11.49
C GLU A 54 6.77 8.57 -11.74
N ASN A 55 7.72 8.11 -10.92
CA ASN A 55 8.24 6.75 -11.01
C ASN A 55 7.14 5.70 -10.71
N MET A 56 6.20 5.98 -9.80
CA MET A 56 5.03 5.13 -9.54
C MET A 56 4.10 5.03 -10.75
N ARG A 57 3.78 6.16 -11.41
CA ARG A 57 2.96 6.15 -12.64
C ARG A 57 3.60 5.31 -13.74
N LYS A 58 4.92 5.45 -13.94
CA LYS A 58 5.68 4.64 -14.90
C LYS A 58 5.66 3.15 -14.55
N LEU A 59 5.74 2.80 -13.25
CA LEU A 59 5.61 1.40 -12.79
C LEU A 59 4.21 0.84 -13.04
N GLN A 60 3.16 1.61 -12.79
CA GLN A 60 1.78 1.18 -13.03
C GLN A 60 1.51 0.89 -14.51
N ALA A 61 1.98 1.76 -15.39
CA ALA A 61 1.87 1.57 -16.84
C ALA A 61 2.60 0.29 -17.29
N GLY A 62 3.82 0.04 -16.77
CA GLY A 62 4.55 -1.20 -17.03
C GLY A 62 3.87 -2.46 -16.50
N TYR A 63 3.18 -2.39 -15.35
CA TYR A 63 2.46 -3.53 -14.78
C TYR A 63 1.21 -3.91 -15.59
N LEU A 64 0.50 -2.92 -16.15
CA LEU A 64 -0.66 -3.16 -17.01
C LEU A 64 -0.26 -3.81 -18.35
N LEU A 65 0.91 -3.47 -18.90
CA LEU A 65 1.41 -4.05 -20.15
C LEU A 65 1.89 -5.51 -20.02
N ILE A 66 2.15 -5.98 -18.79
CA ILE A 66 2.71 -7.33 -18.54
C ILE A 66 1.63 -8.32 -18.04
N ARG A 67 0.44 -7.85 -17.63
CA ARG A 67 -0.66 -8.73 -17.23
C ARG A 67 -1.57 -9.09 -18.41
N GLN A 68 -1.61 -10.38 -18.78
CA GLN A 68 -2.78 -10.97 -19.44
C GLN A 68 -4.01 -10.80 -18.52
N PRO A 69 -5.22 -10.54 -19.04
CA PRO A 69 -6.42 -10.54 -18.21
C PRO A 69 -6.55 -11.90 -17.55
N ILE A 70 -6.58 -11.92 -16.23
CA ILE A 70 -6.87 -13.13 -15.46
C ILE A 70 -8.27 -13.54 -15.88
N SER A 71 -8.39 -14.61 -16.65
CA SER A 71 -9.68 -15.12 -17.12
C SER A 71 -10.56 -15.38 -15.91
N ALA A 72 -11.57 -14.53 -15.70
CA ALA A 72 -12.58 -14.71 -14.68
C ALA A 72 -13.46 -15.88 -15.13
N THR A 73 -13.05 -17.11 -14.81
CA THR A 73 -13.93 -18.27 -14.84
C THR A 73 -13.61 -19.15 -13.63
N HIS A 74 -14.16 -18.75 -12.49
CA HIS A 74 -14.65 -19.72 -11.52
C HIS A 74 -16.17 -19.61 -11.55
N ARG A 75 -16.77 -20.47 -12.37
CA ARG A 75 -18.19 -20.81 -12.26
C ARG A 75 -18.33 -21.63 -10.97
N PHE A 76 -19.21 -21.18 -10.08
CA PHE A 76 -19.77 -22.00 -9.02
C PHE A 76 -20.60 -23.13 -9.62
#